data_AF-A0A251R554-F1
#
_entry.id   AF-A0A251R554-F1
#
_cell.length_a   1.000
_cell.length_b   1.000
_cell.length_c   1.000
_cell.angle_alpha   90.00
_cell.angle_beta   90.00
_cell.angle_gamma   90.00
#
_symmetry.space_group_name_H-M   'P 1'
#
loop_
_entity.id
_entity.type
_entity.pdbx_description
1 polymer ?
#
loop_
_entity_poly.entity_id
_entity_poly.type
_entity_poly.pdbx_seq_one_letter_code
_entity_poly.pdbx_strand_id
1 'polypeptide(L)'
;MSMALGNVAALQFSASALFGIRSATSSFQQPMQTRINFSVMPLVMRARGNARTESAKIRNRRTQKKYNGTPKRPRLSVFCSGKQLYAMLVDDQNKNCLFYGSTLQKSVRQNSPCSTSVSAPQACVRKISQPATVNLENHI
;
A
#
# COMPACT_ATOMS: atom_id res chain seq x y z
N MET A 1 3.69 33.85 -35.10
CA MET A 1 3.37 33.23 -33.79
C MET A 1 4.49 33.60 -32.82
N SER A 2 4.23 34.57 -31.95
CA SER A 2 5.20 35.15 -31.00
C SER A 2 5.19 34.34 -29.71
N MET A 3 6.35 33.89 -29.23
CA MET A 3 6.49 33.11 -27.99
C MET A 3 6.79 34.07 -26.83
N ALA A 4 5.88 34.18 -25.87
CA ALA A 4 6.10 34.93 -24.64
C ALA A 4 6.96 34.11 -23.66
N LEU A 5 8.12 34.65 -23.29
CA LEU A 5 8.96 34.13 -22.20
C LEU A 5 8.27 34.44 -20.85
N GLY A 6 7.78 33.41 -20.17
CA GLY A 6 7.25 33.54 -18.81
C GLY A 6 8.38 33.70 -17.79
N ASN A 7 8.34 34.80 -17.04
CA ASN A 7 9.27 35.13 -15.96
C ASN A 7 8.87 34.33 -14.69
N VAL A 8 9.70 33.36 -14.28
CA VAL A 8 9.45 32.58 -13.05
C VAL A 8 10.12 33.32 -11.89
N ALA A 9 9.32 33.94 -11.03
CA ALA A 9 9.81 34.57 -9.81
C ALA A 9 10.44 33.51 -8.89
N ALA A 10 11.76 33.57 -8.72
CA ALA A 10 12.47 32.81 -7.70
C ALA A 10 12.02 33.30 -6.31
N LEU A 11 11.19 32.50 -5.62
CA LEU A 11 10.86 32.73 -4.22
C LEU A 11 12.12 32.50 -3.38
N GLN A 12 12.71 33.60 -2.95
CA GLN A 12 13.87 33.64 -2.07
C GLN A 12 13.49 33.09 -0.69
N PHE A 13 14.10 31.98 -0.30
CA PHE A 13 14.01 31.48 1.07
C PHE A 13 14.84 32.41 1.96
N SER A 14 14.18 33.18 2.82
CA SER A 14 14.84 34.01 3.83
C SER A 14 15.50 33.12 4.89
N ALA A 15 16.79 32.80 4.71
CA ALA A 15 17.61 32.20 5.75
C ALA A 15 17.94 33.28 6.80
N SER A 16 17.29 33.23 7.95
CA SER A 16 17.65 34.06 9.11
C SER A 16 19.00 33.60 9.66
N ALA A 17 20.02 34.44 9.51
CA ALA A 17 21.34 34.27 10.09
C ALA A 17 21.29 34.52 11.61
N LEU A 18 21.35 33.45 12.39
CA LEU A 18 21.80 33.46 13.78
C LEU A 18 23.08 32.63 13.80
N PHE A 19 24.16 33.20 14.33
CA PHE A 19 25.56 32.73 14.32
C PHE A 19 26.40 33.20 13.13
N GLY A 20 26.77 34.47 13.18
CA GLY A 20 27.93 34.97 12.44
C GLY A 20 29.24 34.54 13.10
N ILE A 21 30.16 33.99 12.32
CA ILE A 21 31.61 34.19 12.51
C ILE A 21 32.24 34.44 11.14
N ARG A 22 33.08 35.47 11.11
CA ARG A 22 33.79 36.05 9.98
C ARG A 22 34.83 35.08 9.43
N SER A 23 34.83 34.83 8.12
CA SER A 23 35.98 34.21 7.45
C SER A 23 36.86 35.32 6.88
N ALA A 24 37.96 35.60 7.56
CA ALA A 24 39.03 36.43 7.04
C ALA A 24 39.63 35.82 5.78
N THR A 25 39.97 36.71 4.85
CA THR A 25 40.69 36.47 3.60
C THR A 25 42.03 35.78 3.83
N SER A 26 42.25 34.64 3.17
CA SER A 26 43.58 34.22 2.78
C SER A 26 43.52 33.62 1.39
N SER A 27 44.09 34.36 0.43
CA SER A 27 44.39 33.91 -0.92
C SER A 27 45.42 32.78 -0.86
N PHE A 28 44.97 31.54 -0.66
CA PHE A 28 45.82 30.37 -0.80
C PHE A 28 45.77 29.91 -2.26
N GLN A 29 46.87 30.17 -2.96
CA GLN A 29 47.08 29.83 -4.37
C GLN A 29 46.96 28.31 -4.59
N GLN A 30 46.33 27.90 -5.69
CA GLN A 30 46.16 26.50 -6.06
C GLN A 30 47.51 25.85 -6.44
N PRO A 31 47.83 24.64 -5.96
CA PRO A 31 48.78 23.78 -6.63
C PRO A 31 48.06 22.80 -7.56
N MET A 32 48.35 22.97 -8.85
CA MET A 32 48.45 21.93 -9.89
C MET A 32 47.32 20.90 -9.98
N GLN A 33 46.48 21.09 -11.00
CA GLN A 33 45.54 20.09 -11.50
C GLN A 33 46.30 18.85 -12.00
N THR A 34 46.47 17.83 -11.16
CA THR A 34 46.70 16.49 -11.67
C THR A 34 45.40 16.01 -12.31
N ARG A 35 45.36 16.12 -13.64
CA ARG A 35 44.38 15.46 -14.52
C ARG A 35 44.49 13.94 -14.35
N ILE A 36 43.98 13.41 -13.25
CA ILE A 36 43.45 12.05 -13.24
C ILE A 36 42.17 12.11 -14.06
N ASN A 37 42.24 11.60 -15.29
CA ASN A 37 41.04 11.25 -16.05
C ASN A 37 40.34 10.11 -15.30
N PHE A 38 39.71 10.42 -14.18
CA PHE A 38 38.67 9.58 -13.62
C PHE A 38 37.52 9.72 -14.60
N SER A 39 37.53 8.89 -15.65
CA SER A 39 36.35 8.75 -16.49
C SER A 39 35.28 8.18 -15.57
N VAL A 40 34.54 9.06 -14.92
CA VAL A 40 33.31 8.72 -14.23
C VAL A 40 32.43 8.17 -15.33
N MET A 41 32.41 6.85 -15.47
CA MET A 41 31.30 6.22 -16.14
C MET A 41 30.09 6.63 -15.29
N PRO A 42 29.18 7.47 -15.82
CA PRO A 42 28.00 7.82 -15.05
C PRO A 42 27.30 6.50 -14.75
N LEU A 43 27.00 6.25 -13.47
CA LEU A 43 26.26 5.08 -13.08
C LEU A 43 24.84 5.25 -13.64
N VAL A 44 24.64 4.79 -14.88
CA VAL A 44 23.34 4.85 -15.54
C VAL A 44 22.48 3.81 -14.86
N MET A 45 21.73 4.24 -13.86
CA MET A 45 20.72 3.39 -13.22
C MET A 45 19.60 3.16 -14.24
N ARG A 46 19.76 2.12 -15.07
CA ARG A 46 18.69 1.66 -15.95
C ARG A 46 17.57 1.14 -15.07
N ALA A 47 16.32 1.49 -15.40
CA ALA A 47 15.17 0.89 -14.74
C ALA A 47 15.32 -0.64 -14.83
N ARG A 48 15.52 -1.30 -13.67
CA ARG A 48 15.50 -2.76 -13.62
C ARG A 48 14.12 -3.17 -14.15
N GLY A 49 14.08 -4.09 -15.11
CA GLY A 49 12.82 -4.57 -15.67
C GLY A 49 11.84 -4.96 -14.56
N ASN A 50 10.55 -4.79 -14.83
CA ASN A 50 9.47 -4.97 -13.85
C ASN A 50 9.69 -6.28 -13.07
N ALA A 51 9.88 -6.19 -11.75
CA ALA A 51 10.03 -7.38 -10.92
C ALA A 51 8.81 -8.28 -11.14
N ARG A 52 9.06 -9.57 -11.40
CA ARG A 52 8.00 -10.55 -11.70
C ARG A 52 6.94 -10.52 -10.60
N THR A 53 5.73 -10.07 -10.92
CA THR A 53 4.61 -10.09 -10.00
C THR A 53 4.24 -11.53 -9.66
N GLU A 54 4.37 -11.89 -8.38
CA GLU A 54 3.95 -13.22 -7.92
C GLU A 54 2.44 -13.41 -8.06
N SER A 55 2.02 -14.63 -8.38
CA SER A 55 0.59 -14.96 -8.48
C SER A 55 -0.11 -14.84 -7.12
N ALA A 56 -1.39 -14.44 -7.15
CA ALA A 56 -2.19 -14.30 -5.92
C ALA A 56 -2.26 -15.60 -5.10
N LYS A 57 -2.32 -16.75 -5.78
CA LYS A 57 -2.33 -18.07 -5.12
C LYS A 57 -1.06 -18.32 -4.28
N ILE A 58 0.11 -17.93 -4.79
CA ILE A 58 1.39 -18.12 -4.08
C ILE A 58 1.44 -17.20 -2.85
N ARG A 59 1.09 -15.93 -3.01
CA ARG A 59 1.03 -14.95 -1.92
C ARG A 59 0.05 -15.38 -0.84
N ASN A 60 -1.14 -15.85 -1.23
CA ASN A 60 -2.16 -16.32 -0.30
C ASN A 60 -1.64 -17.52 0.50
N ARG A 61 -1.06 -18.53 -0.16
CA ARG A 61 -0.47 -19.68 0.53
C ARG A 61 0.62 -19.28 1.53
N ARG A 62 1.47 -18.32 1.19
CA ARG A 62 2.50 -17.79 2.12
C ARG A 62 1.86 -17.09 3.32
N THR A 63 0.85 -16.28 3.08
CA THR A 63 0.11 -15.53 4.11
C THR A 63 -0.60 -16.49 5.07
N GLN A 64 -1.17 -17.57 4.56
CA GLN A 64 -1.81 -18.62 5.36
C GLN A 64 -0.85 -19.37 6.28
N LYS A 65 0.46 -19.43 5.98
CA LYS A 65 1.46 -19.97 6.91
C LYS A 65 1.59 -19.12 8.19
N LYS A 66 1.36 -17.81 8.07
CA LYS A 66 1.44 -16.86 9.20
C LYS A 66 0.11 -16.72 9.92
N TYR A 67 -0.99 -16.75 9.19
CA TYR A 67 -2.34 -16.54 9.72
C TYR A 67 -3.16 -17.82 9.58
N ASN A 68 -3.11 -18.66 10.62
CA ASN A 68 -3.93 -19.85 10.76
C ASN A 68 -5.19 -19.54 11.58
N GLY A 69 -6.37 -19.93 11.10
CA GLY A 69 -7.64 -19.75 11.82
C GLY A 69 -7.87 -20.86 12.83
N THR A 70 -8.34 -20.51 14.03
CA THR A 70 -8.83 -21.45 15.05
C THR A 70 -10.31 -21.21 15.33
N PRO A 71 -11.05 -22.13 15.98
CA PRO A 71 -12.45 -21.90 16.31
C PRO A 71 -12.69 -20.61 17.11
N LYS A 72 -11.78 -20.30 18.06
CA LYS A 72 -11.83 -19.09 18.89
C LYS A 72 -11.38 -17.84 18.13
N ARG A 73 -10.49 -17.98 17.15
CA ARG A 73 -9.96 -16.88 16.34
C ARG A 73 -9.95 -17.29 14.85
N PRO A 74 -11.12 -17.30 14.21
CA PRO A 74 -11.23 -17.78 12.85
C PRO A 74 -10.58 -16.80 11.86
N ARG A 75 -10.12 -17.32 10.73
CA ARG A 75 -9.44 -16.55 9.69
C ARG A 75 -10.45 -15.94 8.73
N LEU A 76 -10.35 -14.63 8.51
CA LEU A 76 -11.10 -13.94 7.46
C LEU A 76 -10.39 -14.11 6.10
N SER A 77 -11.04 -14.76 5.15
CA SER A 77 -10.59 -14.90 3.76
C SER A 77 -11.43 -14.01 2.85
N VAL A 78 -10.79 -13.09 2.14
CA VAL A 78 -11.46 -12.15 1.22
C VAL A 78 -10.96 -12.34 -0.19
N PHE A 79 -11.89 -12.46 -1.14
CA PHE A 79 -11.64 -12.44 -2.56
C PHE A 79 -12.36 -11.25 -3.19
N CYS A 80 -11.59 -10.41 -3.88
CA CYS A 80 -12.09 -9.25 -4.58
C CYS A 80 -11.83 -9.41 -6.08
N SER A 81 -12.90 -9.40 -6.86
CA SER A 81 -12.86 -9.25 -8.31
C SER A 81 -13.26 -7.82 -8.68
N GLY A 82 -13.08 -7.43 -9.94
CA GLY A 82 -13.53 -6.10 -10.41
C GLY A 82 -15.03 -5.87 -10.30
N LYS A 83 -15.83 -6.95 -10.18
CA LYS A 83 -17.29 -6.91 -10.16
C LYS A 83 -17.92 -7.38 -8.85
N GLN A 84 -17.20 -8.08 -7.98
CA GLN A 84 -17.81 -8.80 -6.86
C GLN A 84 -16.80 -8.95 -5.73
N LEU A 85 -17.30 -8.92 -4.50
CA LEU A 85 -16.53 -9.22 -3.30
C LEU A 85 -17.16 -10.39 -2.56
N TYR A 86 -16.28 -11.25 -2.08
CA TYR A 86 -16.59 -12.45 -1.32
C TYR A 86 -15.73 -12.45 -0.06
N ALA A 87 -16.35 -12.69 1.09
CA ALA A 87 -15.68 -12.76 2.37
C ALA A 87 -16.20 -13.96 3.16
N MET A 88 -15.27 -14.69 3.78
CA MET A 88 -15.53 -15.92 4.51
C MET A 88 -14.80 -15.91 5.84
N LEU A 89 -15.49 -16.27 6.91
CA LEU A 89 -14.90 -16.55 8.20
C LEU A 89 -14.68 -18.06 8.31
N VAL A 90 -13.42 -18.50 8.28
CA VAL A 90 -13.04 -19.91 8.15
C VAL A 90 -12.28 -20.36 9.39
N ASP A 91 -12.62 -21.55 9.87
CA ASP A 91 -11.82 -22.31 10.81
C ASP A 91 -10.98 -23.35 10.05
N ASP A 92 -9.66 -23.18 10.08
CA ASP A 92 -8.72 -24.01 9.34
C ASP A 92 -8.49 -25.38 10.02
N GLN A 93 -8.72 -25.49 11.34
CA GLN A 93 -8.56 -26.75 12.09
C GLN A 93 -9.66 -27.74 11.72
N ASN A 94 -10.90 -27.28 11.80
CA ASN A 94 -12.09 -28.09 11.52
C ASN A 94 -12.44 -28.06 10.02
N LYS A 95 -11.69 -27.27 9.22
CA LYS A 95 -11.90 -27.05 7.78
C LYS A 95 -13.32 -26.60 7.44
N ASN A 96 -13.92 -25.82 8.33
CA ASN A 96 -15.30 -25.37 8.22
C ASN A 96 -15.38 -23.85 7.97
N CYS A 97 -16.35 -23.43 7.16
CA CYS A 97 -16.70 -22.03 7.00
C CYS A 97 -17.83 -21.67 7.96
N LEU A 98 -17.52 -20.84 8.96
CA LEU A 98 -18.49 -20.42 9.97
C LEU A 98 -19.50 -19.45 9.38
N PHE A 99 -19.03 -18.46 8.62
CA PHE A 99 -19.87 -17.43 8.01
C PHE A 99 -19.36 -17.02 6.64
N TYR A 100 -20.29 -16.61 5.79
CA TYR A 100 -20.01 -16.14 4.45
C TYR A 100 -20.83 -14.89 4.15
N GLY A 101 -20.20 -13.92 3.47
CA GLY A 101 -20.84 -12.72 2.98
C GLY A 101 -20.36 -12.40 1.56
N SER A 102 -21.28 -12.02 0.69
CA SER A 102 -20.97 -11.62 -0.68
C SER A 102 -21.85 -10.49 -1.17
N THR A 103 -21.31 -9.67 -2.07
CA THR A 103 -22.06 -8.63 -2.79
C THR A 103 -23.14 -9.21 -3.70
N LEU A 104 -23.14 -10.52 -3.94
CA LEU A 104 -24.21 -11.20 -4.67
C LEU A 104 -25.47 -11.45 -3.85
N GLN A 105 -25.38 -11.45 -2.53
CA GLN A 105 -26.49 -11.79 -1.66
C GLN A 105 -27.59 -10.74 -1.76
N LYS A 106 -28.86 -11.16 -1.83
CA LYS A 106 -30.02 -10.27 -2.00
C LYS A 106 -30.04 -9.13 -0.97
N SER A 107 -29.72 -9.46 0.28
CA SER A 107 -29.66 -8.51 1.40
C SER A 107 -28.57 -7.44 1.28
N VAL A 108 -27.51 -7.69 0.51
CA VAL A 108 -26.42 -6.74 0.28
C VAL A 108 -26.66 -5.95 -1.02
N ARG A 109 -27.14 -6.61 -2.08
CA ARG A 109 -27.44 -5.98 -3.37
C ARG A 109 -28.45 -4.83 -3.27
N GLN A 110 -29.46 -4.94 -2.41
CA GLN A 110 -30.44 -3.87 -2.22
C GLN A 110 -29.85 -2.61 -1.61
N ASN A 111 -28.75 -2.74 -0.86
CA ASN A 111 -28.13 -1.64 -0.12
C ASN A 111 -26.96 -0.97 -0.87
N SER A 112 -26.48 -1.54 -1.98
CA SER A 112 -25.38 -0.96 -2.76
C SER A 112 -25.40 -1.41 -4.24
N PRO A 113 -25.54 -0.48 -5.20
CA PRO A 113 -25.54 -0.82 -6.63
C PRO A 113 -24.12 -1.11 -7.16
N CYS A 114 -23.09 -0.52 -6.55
CA CYS A 114 -21.70 -0.74 -6.93
C CYS A 114 -21.05 -1.78 -6.01
N SER A 115 -20.45 -2.79 -6.61
CA SER A 115 -19.84 -3.94 -5.91
C SER A 115 -18.42 -3.69 -5.41
N THR A 116 -17.77 -2.61 -5.87
CA THR A 116 -16.37 -2.29 -5.58
C THR A 116 -16.22 -0.98 -4.80
N SER A 117 -17.29 -0.19 -4.64
CA SER A 117 -17.28 0.99 -3.78
C SER A 117 -17.14 0.60 -2.32
N VAL A 118 -16.58 1.50 -1.49
CA VAL A 118 -16.28 1.28 -0.05
C VAL A 118 -17.49 0.75 0.75
N SER A 119 -18.71 1.09 0.32
CA SER A 119 -19.96 0.62 0.93
C SER A 119 -20.19 -0.90 0.84
N ALA A 120 -19.79 -1.55 -0.26
CA ALA A 120 -20.05 -2.97 -0.48
C ALA A 120 -19.21 -3.88 0.44
N PRO A 121 -17.88 -3.69 0.60
CA PRO A 121 -17.10 -4.40 1.61
C PRO A 121 -17.66 -4.20 3.02
N GLN A 122 -18.06 -2.96 3.37
CA GLN A 122 -18.59 -2.67 4.70
C GLN A 122 -19.90 -3.43 4.97
N ALA A 123 -20.80 -3.49 3.99
CA ALA A 123 -22.03 -4.28 4.09
C ALA A 123 -21.74 -5.78 4.24
N CYS A 124 -20.79 -6.33 3.49
CA CYS A 124 -20.37 -7.73 3.63
C CYS A 124 -19.76 -8.03 5.00
N VAL A 125 -18.91 -7.15 5.53
CA VAL A 125 -18.30 -7.32 6.86
C VAL A 125 -19.36 -7.24 7.96
N ARG A 126 -20.31 -6.30 7.88
CA ARG A 126 -21.44 -6.23 8.83
C ARG A 126 -22.24 -7.54 8.83
N LYS A 127 -22.49 -8.12 7.66
CA LYS A 127 -23.19 -9.41 7.53
C LYS A 127 -22.42 -10.58 8.14
N ILE A 128 -21.10 -10.55 8.14
CA ILE A 128 -20.27 -11.57 8.80
C ILE A 128 -20.22 -11.34 10.31
N SER A 129 -20.18 -10.08 10.76
CA SER A 129 -20.05 -9.71 12.17
C SER A 129 -21.30 -10.03 12.99
N GLN A 130 -22.49 -9.75 12.45
CA GLN A 130 -23.77 -9.95 13.15
C GLN A 130 -23.96 -11.39 13.66
N PRO A 131 -23.84 -12.43 12.82
CA PRO A 131 -24.04 -13.79 13.27
C PRO A 131 -22.81 -14.34 14.03
N ALA A 132 -21.61 -13.77 13.83
CA ALA A 132 -20.42 -14.16 14.58
C ALA A 132 -20.52 -13.84 16.08
N THR A 133 -21.15 -12.71 16.44
CA THR A 133 -21.43 -12.39 17.85
C THR A 133 -22.40 -13.39 18.46
N VAL A 134 -23.48 -13.72 17.74
CA VAL A 134 -24.56 -14.60 18.23
C VAL A 134 -24.10 -16.06 18.44
N ASN A 135 -23.22 -16.58 17.57
CA ASN A 135 -22.70 -17.95 17.74
C ASN A 135 -21.55 -18.05 18.76
N LEU A 136 -20.91 -16.92 19.13
CA LEU A 136 -19.92 -16.92 20.22
C LEU A 136 -20.59 -17.04 21.59
N GLU A 137 -21.84 -16.58 21.71
CA GLU A 137 -22.63 -16.65 22.95
C GLU A 137 -23.20 -18.05 23.20
N ASN A 138 -23.47 -18.83 22.15
CA ASN A 138 -24.05 -20.17 22.26
C ASN A 138 -23.03 -21.30 22.50
N HIS A 139 -21.74 -20.98 22.67
CA HIS A 139 -20.66 -21.95 22.87
C HIS A 139 -19.80 -21.68 24.12
N ILE A 140 -20.28 -20.84 25.04
CA ILE A 140 -19.76 -20.68 26.41
C ILE A 140 -20.68 -21.43 27.38
#